data_AF-A0A2Z5UM45-F1
#
_entry.id   AF-A0A2Z5UM45-F1
#
_cell.length_a   1.000
_cell.length_b   1.000
_cell.length_c   1.000
_cell.angle_alpha   90.00
_cell.angle_beta   90.00
_cell.angle_gamma   90.00
#
_symmetry.space_group_name_H-M   'P 1'
#
loop_
_entity.id
_entity.type
_entity.pdbx_description
1 polymer ?
#
loop_
_entity_poly.entity_id
_entity_poly.type
_entity_poly.pdbx_seq_one_letter_code
_entity_poly.pdbx_strand_id
1 'polypeptide(L)'
;GWTNPLIVDWFESYAEILFRNYGNRVKTWITINEPIVICDYNYNIGTCAPGIQEQEYAPYICNKNVLMAHAKAYRLYQREYREKYNGEHKILFLSIGRYSHPIFSQEGGWPKSFEKLMLRVSLKQGYTESRLPSFTDQEKEHGRLLRLKLLHKSDHQASVTRRTGIL
;
A
#
# COMPACT_ATOMS: atom_id res chain seq x y z
N GLY A 1 7.53 4.51 -14.61
CA GLY A 1 6.38 3.68 -14.20
C GLY A 1 6.51 3.34 -12.74
N TRP A 2 5.95 2.19 -12.31
CA TRP A 2 5.92 1.78 -10.91
C TRP A 2 7.28 1.41 -10.31
N THR A 3 8.32 1.27 -11.13
CA THR A 3 9.71 1.11 -10.69
C THR A 3 10.43 2.43 -10.40
N ASN A 4 9.82 3.58 -10.70
CA ASN A 4 10.38 4.89 -10.36
C ASN A 4 9.77 5.38 -9.04
N PRO A 5 10.56 5.69 -8.00
CA PRO A 5 10.03 6.14 -6.70
C PRO A 5 9.17 7.41 -6.77
N LEU A 6 9.37 8.28 -7.78
CA LEU A 6 8.56 9.49 -7.99
C LEU A 6 7.09 9.18 -8.30
N ILE A 7 6.77 7.94 -8.72
CA ILE A 7 5.38 7.51 -8.93
C ILE A 7 4.52 7.67 -7.67
N VAL A 8 5.14 7.59 -6.49
CA VAL A 8 4.47 7.77 -5.20
C VAL A 8 3.89 9.18 -5.08
N ASP A 9 4.66 10.18 -5.49
CA ASP A 9 4.25 11.59 -5.45
C ASP A 9 3.25 11.90 -6.56
N TRP A 10 3.49 11.38 -7.77
CA TRP A 10 2.56 11.56 -8.89
C TRP A 10 1.19 10.95 -8.59
N PHE A 11 1.16 9.79 -7.93
CA PHE A 11 -0.08 9.14 -7.54
C PHE A 11 -0.81 9.92 -6.44
N GLU A 12 -0.09 10.52 -5.48
CA GLU A 12 -0.68 11.41 -4.47
C GLU A 12 -1.33 12.63 -5.13
N SER A 13 -0.64 13.30 -6.06
CA SER A 13 -1.20 14.44 -6.81
C SER A 13 -2.43 14.05 -7.63
N TYR A 14 -2.40 12.87 -8.27
CA TYR A 14 -3.56 12.33 -8.98
C TYR A 14 -4.74 12.09 -8.03
N ALA A 15 -4.50 11.44 -6.88
CA ALA A 15 -5.52 11.19 -5.88
C ALA A 15 -6.12 12.49 -5.31
N GLU A 16 -5.32 13.53 -5.11
CA GLU A 16 -5.78 14.84 -4.68
C GLU A 16 -6.83 15.43 -5.64
N ILE A 17 -6.54 15.41 -6.94
CA ILE A 17 -7.45 15.88 -7.97
C ILE A 17 -8.77 15.10 -7.90
N LEU A 18 -8.71 13.78 -7.72
CA LEU A 18 -9.92 12.96 -7.62
C LEU A 18 -10.74 13.27 -6.36
N PHE A 19 -10.11 13.32 -5.19
CA PHE A 19 -10.80 13.61 -3.94
C PHE A 19 -11.40 15.02 -3.92
N ARG A 20 -10.72 15.99 -4.53
CA ARG A 20 -11.22 17.37 -4.67
C ARG A 20 -12.46 17.46 -5.54
N ASN A 21 -12.46 16.79 -6.70
CA ASN A 21 -13.51 16.96 -7.70
C ASN A 21 -14.70 16.01 -7.52
N TYR A 22 -14.48 14.83 -6.95
CA TYR A 22 -15.49 13.77 -6.87
C TYR A 22 -15.78 13.30 -5.44
N GLY A 23 -15.00 13.75 -4.46
CA GLY A 23 -15.19 13.36 -3.06
C GLY A 23 -16.59 13.67 -2.54
N ASN A 24 -17.26 14.72 -3.02
CA ASN A 24 -18.63 15.04 -2.59
C ASN A 24 -19.68 13.98 -2.96
N ARG A 25 -19.40 13.08 -3.91
CA ARG A 25 -20.31 12.03 -4.39
C ARG A 25 -19.78 10.62 -4.20
N VAL A 26 -18.47 10.44 -4.39
CA VAL A 26 -17.82 9.13 -4.31
C VAL A 26 -17.43 8.83 -2.87
N LYS A 27 -18.19 7.93 -2.25
CA LYS A 27 -17.98 7.54 -0.85
C LYS A 27 -16.96 6.43 -0.63
N THR A 28 -16.65 5.66 -1.66
CA THR A 28 -15.73 4.51 -1.55
C THR A 28 -14.67 4.64 -2.61
N TRP A 29 -13.41 4.60 -2.19
CA TRP A 29 -12.24 4.71 -3.03
C TRP A 29 -11.40 3.46 -2.90
N ILE A 30 -11.06 2.85 -4.03
CA ILE A 30 -10.03 1.84 -4.11
C ILE A 30 -8.83 2.54 -4.76
N THR A 31 -7.76 2.69 -4.00
CA THR A 31 -6.56 3.38 -4.49
C THR A 31 -5.85 2.56 -5.55
N ILE A 32 -5.54 1.31 -5.24
CA ILE A 32 -4.84 0.40 -6.11
C ILE A 32 -5.59 -0.93 -6.10
N ASN A 33 -5.96 -1.37 -7.30
CA ASN A 33 -6.52 -2.70 -7.54
C ASN A 33 -5.37 -3.67 -7.84
N GLU A 34 -5.35 -4.80 -7.13
CA GLU A 34 -4.50 -5.97 -7.43
C GLU A 34 -3.02 -5.64 -7.74
N PRO A 35 -2.24 -5.20 -6.73
CA PRO A 35 -0.86 -4.81 -6.95
C PRO A 35 0.06 -5.94 -7.43
N ILE A 36 -0.34 -7.20 -7.22
CA ILE A 36 0.35 -8.37 -7.80
C ILE A 36 0.33 -8.36 -9.33
N VAL A 37 -0.77 -7.95 -9.95
CA VAL A 37 -0.86 -7.80 -11.41
C VAL A 37 0.05 -6.67 -11.87
N ILE A 38 0.00 -5.54 -11.16
CA ILE A 38 0.81 -4.36 -11.48
C ILE A 38 2.31 -4.65 -11.41
N CYS A 39 2.75 -5.50 -10.49
CA CYS A 39 4.17 -5.73 -10.23
C CYS A 39 4.70 -7.04 -10.81
N ASP A 40 4.06 -8.19 -10.59
CA ASP A 40 4.55 -9.46 -11.11
C ASP A 40 4.19 -9.63 -12.59
N TYR A 41 2.94 -9.42 -12.98
CA TYR A 41 2.54 -9.69 -14.38
C TYR A 41 3.21 -8.70 -15.34
N ASN A 42 3.39 -7.44 -14.93
CA ASN A 42 3.96 -6.39 -15.78
C ASN A 42 5.50 -6.32 -15.80
N TYR A 43 6.16 -6.59 -14.67
CA TYR A 43 7.63 -6.41 -14.52
C TYR A 43 8.39 -7.71 -14.28
N ASN A 44 7.74 -8.78 -13.79
CA ASN A 44 8.37 -10.09 -13.60
C ASN A 44 8.16 -10.98 -14.85
N ILE A 45 6.89 -11.24 -15.19
CA ILE A 45 6.50 -12.15 -16.27
C ILE A 45 6.45 -11.42 -17.62
N GLY A 46 6.11 -10.13 -17.63
CA GLY A 46 6.00 -9.31 -18.84
C GLY A 46 4.81 -9.65 -19.73
N THR A 47 3.76 -10.28 -19.18
CA THR A 47 2.54 -10.67 -19.92
C THR A 47 1.55 -9.53 -20.11
N CYS A 48 1.72 -8.44 -19.39
CA CYS A 48 0.89 -7.24 -19.45
C CYS A 48 1.76 -6.00 -19.65
N ALA A 49 1.18 -4.92 -20.18
CA ALA A 49 1.91 -3.67 -20.41
C ALA A 49 2.55 -3.14 -19.10
N PRO A 50 3.80 -2.64 -19.12
CA PRO A 50 4.64 -2.37 -20.29
C PRO A 50 5.40 -3.57 -20.89
N GLY A 51 5.15 -4.81 -20.43
CA GLY A 51 5.77 -6.01 -20.99
C GLY A 51 7.23 -6.19 -20.59
N ILE A 52 7.61 -5.68 -19.41
CA ILE A 52 8.99 -5.72 -18.93
C ILE A 52 9.25 -7.06 -18.23
N GLN A 53 10.39 -7.67 -18.53
CA GLN A 53 10.89 -8.88 -17.86
C GLN A 53 12.19 -8.55 -17.15
N GLU A 54 12.08 -7.99 -15.95
CA GLU A 54 13.20 -7.69 -15.07
C GLU A 54 12.87 -8.29 -13.71
N GLN A 55 13.26 -9.54 -13.48
CA GLN A 55 12.79 -10.33 -12.34
C GLN A 55 13.60 -10.07 -11.06
N GLU A 56 14.73 -9.37 -11.17
CA GLU A 56 15.69 -9.26 -10.09
C GLU A 56 15.32 -8.16 -9.09
N TYR A 57 14.82 -7.02 -9.58
CA TYR A 57 14.55 -5.85 -8.75
C TYR A 57 13.14 -5.27 -8.96
N ALA A 58 12.69 -5.21 -10.21
CA ALA A 58 11.50 -4.46 -10.59
C ALA A 58 10.22 -4.85 -9.84
N PRO A 59 9.91 -6.15 -9.57
CA PRO A 59 8.70 -6.52 -8.86
C PRO A 59 8.72 -6.03 -7.41
N TYR A 60 9.91 -6.02 -6.78
CA TYR A 60 10.08 -5.60 -5.40
C TYR A 60 10.06 -4.08 -5.25
N ILE A 61 10.72 -3.36 -6.16
CA ILE A 61 10.65 -1.89 -6.23
C ILE A 61 9.22 -1.45 -6.51
N CYS A 62 8.55 -2.08 -7.48
CA CYS A 62 7.14 -1.84 -7.78
C CYS A 62 6.26 -2.05 -6.55
N ASN A 63 6.42 -3.19 -5.86
CA ASN A 63 5.62 -3.50 -4.68
C ASN A 63 5.82 -2.43 -3.59
N LYS A 64 7.06 -1.99 -3.34
CA LYS A 64 7.33 -0.92 -2.36
C LYS A 64 6.65 0.39 -2.79
N ASN A 65 6.80 0.81 -4.03
CA ASN A 65 6.23 2.06 -4.53
C ASN A 65 4.71 2.07 -4.50
N VAL A 66 4.06 0.97 -4.90
CA VAL A 66 2.61 0.78 -4.79
C VAL A 66 2.11 0.98 -3.36
N LEU A 67 2.80 0.37 -2.40
CA LEU A 67 2.45 0.48 -0.98
C LEU A 67 2.58 1.91 -0.48
N MET A 68 3.68 2.58 -0.84
CA MET A 68 3.92 3.97 -0.46
C MET A 68 2.90 4.92 -1.12
N ALA A 69 2.54 4.68 -2.37
CA ALA A 69 1.52 5.44 -3.09
C ALA A 69 0.15 5.32 -2.42
N HIS A 70 -0.26 4.09 -2.04
CA HIS A 70 -1.47 3.88 -1.25
C HIS A 70 -1.41 4.64 0.09
N ALA A 71 -0.31 4.48 0.83
CA ALA A 71 -0.14 5.10 2.13
C ALA A 71 -0.23 6.64 2.07
N LYS A 72 0.40 7.25 1.06
CA LYS A 72 0.31 8.70 0.82
C LYS A 72 -1.09 9.13 0.46
N ALA A 73 -1.75 8.49 -0.51
CA ALA A 73 -3.12 8.83 -0.90
C ALA A 73 -4.10 8.71 0.28
N TYR A 74 -3.97 7.67 1.11
CA TYR A 74 -4.77 7.54 2.32
C TYR A 74 -4.50 8.68 3.30
N ARG A 75 -3.23 9.02 3.56
CA ARG A 75 -2.87 10.10 4.50
C ARG A 75 -3.36 11.46 4.02
N LEU A 76 -3.22 11.74 2.73
CA LEU A 76 -3.80 12.91 2.09
C LEU A 76 -5.31 12.98 2.34
N TYR A 77 -6.03 11.89 2.09
CA TYR A 77 -7.47 11.82 2.37
C TYR A 77 -7.78 12.12 3.85
N GLN A 78 -7.03 11.49 4.77
CA GLN A 78 -7.24 11.67 6.20
C GLN A 78 -7.01 13.08 6.69
N ARG A 79 -6.02 13.78 6.12
CA ARG A 79 -5.63 15.13 6.53
C ARG A 79 -6.55 16.20 5.96
N GLU A 80 -6.89 16.09 4.66
CA GLU A 80 -7.53 17.20 3.94
C GLU A 80 -9.04 16.98 3.71
N TYR A 81 -9.49 15.72 3.64
CA TYR A 81 -10.83 15.38 3.12
C TYR A 81 -11.72 14.66 4.13
N ARG A 82 -11.16 14.06 5.18
CA ARG A 82 -11.94 13.32 6.18
C ARG A 82 -12.97 14.22 6.87
N GLU A 83 -12.54 15.36 7.39
CA GLU A 83 -13.43 16.29 8.10
C GLU A 83 -14.41 16.95 7.13
N LYS A 84 -13.92 17.36 5.95
CA LYS A 84 -14.74 17.94 4.88
C LYS A 84 -15.93 17.07 4.47
N TYR A 85 -15.80 15.75 4.55
CA TYR A 85 -16.84 14.79 4.15
C TYR A 85 -17.34 13.94 5.33
N ASN A 86 -17.34 14.50 6.54
CA ASN A 86 -17.91 13.91 7.77
C ASN A 86 -17.41 12.49 8.10
N GLY A 87 -16.22 12.10 7.61
CA GLY A 87 -15.61 10.80 7.85
C GLY A 87 -16.34 9.59 7.23
N GLU A 88 -17.35 9.81 6.38
CA GLU A 88 -18.18 8.74 5.81
C GLU A 88 -17.43 7.89 4.78
N HIS A 89 -16.37 8.43 4.16
CA HIS A 89 -15.71 7.74 3.08
C HIS A 89 -14.79 6.61 3.53
N LYS A 90 -14.71 5.59 2.69
CA LYS A 90 -13.83 4.43 2.84
C LYS A 90 -12.73 4.50 1.80
N ILE A 91 -11.49 4.40 2.26
CA ILE A 91 -10.31 4.23 1.40
C ILE A 91 -9.84 2.79 1.57
N LEU A 92 -9.87 2.02 0.49
CA LEU A 92 -9.58 0.59 0.47
C LEU A 92 -8.28 0.32 -0.31
N PHE A 93 -7.65 -0.78 0.09
CA PHE A 93 -6.49 -1.37 -0.56
C PHE A 93 -6.74 -2.86 -0.71
N LEU A 94 -6.93 -3.32 -1.95
CA LEU A 94 -7.29 -4.71 -2.24
C LEU A 94 -6.03 -5.50 -2.51
N SER A 95 -5.49 -6.14 -1.46
CA SER A 95 -4.26 -6.89 -1.58
C SER A 95 -4.04 -7.92 -0.48
N ILE A 96 -3.20 -8.92 -0.75
CA ILE A 96 -2.83 -10.01 0.16
C ILE A 96 -1.31 -10.20 0.26
N GLY A 97 -0.88 -10.94 1.29
CA GLY A 97 0.51 -11.40 1.44
C GLY A 97 1.55 -10.28 1.55
N ARG A 98 2.63 -10.35 0.75
CA ARG A 98 3.74 -9.38 0.79
C ARG A 98 3.31 -7.94 0.48
N TYR A 99 2.20 -7.78 -0.21
CA TYR A 99 1.61 -6.49 -0.55
C TYR A 99 0.71 -5.93 0.55
N SER A 100 0.37 -6.69 1.59
CA SER A 100 -0.47 -6.20 2.68
C SER A 100 0.33 -6.02 3.97
N HIS A 101 1.38 -6.82 4.19
CA HIS A 101 2.15 -6.79 5.43
C HIS A 101 2.65 -5.39 5.84
N PRO A 102 3.25 -4.56 4.95
CA PRO A 102 3.75 -3.25 5.37
C PRO A 102 2.65 -2.27 5.85
N ILE A 103 1.39 -2.48 5.46
CA ILE A 103 0.25 -1.63 5.85
C ILE A 103 -0.44 -2.15 7.12
N PHE A 104 -0.56 -3.48 7.27
CA PHE A 104 -1.41 -4.09 8.30
C PHE A 104 -0.66 -4.77 9.45
N SER A 105 0.66 -4.96 9.36
CA SER A 105 1.46 -5.50 10.46
C SER A 105 1.77 -4.45 11.52
N GLN A 106 2.13 -4.89 12.73
CA GLN A 106 2.54 -3.97 13.80
C GLN A 106 3.94 -3.41 13.56
N GLU A 107 4.80 -4.23 12.96
CA GLU A 107 6.20 -3.97 12.69
C GLU A 107 6.40 -3.08 11.45
N GLY A 108 5.42 -3.05 10.54
CA GLY A 108 5.57 -2.49 9.21
C GLY A 108 6.60 -3.24 8.37
N GLY A 109 6.90 -2.70 7.18
CA GLY A 109 7.90 -3.26 6.28
C GLY A 109 7.62 -4.70 5.84
N TRP A 110 8.63 -5.35 5.26
CA TRP A 110 8.50 -6.71 4.75
C TRP A 110 8.34 -7.75 5.88
N PRO A 111 7.67 -8.89 5.62
CA PRO A 111 7.70 -10.02 6.54
C PRO A 111 9.14 -10.48 6.82
N LYS A 112 9.50 -10.71 8.09
CA LYS A 112 10.88 -11.11 8.47
C LYS A 112 11.36 -12.40 7.82
N SER A 113 10.46 -13.36 7.62
CA SER A 113 10.75 -14.59 6.88
C SER A 113 11.13 -14.31 5.43
N PHE A 114 10.46 -13.33 4.80
CA PHE A 114 10.71 -12.92 3.43
C PHE A 114 12.03 -12.15 3.29
N GLU A 115 12.35 -11.22 4.20
CA GLU A 115 13.64 -10.53 4.21
C GLU A 115 14.81 -11.52 4.30
N LYS A 116 14.72 -12.48 5.23
CA LYS A 116 15.74 -13.53 5.40
C LYS A 116 15.88 -14.41 4.16
N LEU A 117 14.76 -14.78 3.53
CA LEU A 117 14.77 -15.56 2.29
C LEU A 117 15.44 -14.79 1.15
N MET A 118 15.06 -13.53 0.94
CA MET A 118 15.59 -12.70 -0.14
C MET A 118 17.09 -12.44 0.01
N LEU A 119 17.57 -12.19 1.24
CA LEU A 119 19.00 -12.08 1.51
C LEU A 119 19.72 -13.39 1.16
N ARG A 120 19.24 -14.53 1.65
CA ARG A 120 19.85 -15.84 1.36
C ARG A 120 19.92 -16.15 -0.13
N VAL A 121 18.83 -15.90 -0.87
CA VAL A 121 18.77 -16.13 -2.32
C VAL A 121 19.73 -15.20 -3.05
N SER A 122 19.78 -13.91 -2.67
CA SER A 122 20.67 -12.94 -3.32
C SER A 122 22.15 -13.31 -3.11
N LEU A 123 22.55 -13.66 -1.87
CA LEU A 123 23.91 -14.11 -1.59
C LEU A 123 24.29 -15.39 -2.37
N LYS A 124 23.37 -16.36 -2.49
CA LYS A 124 23.59 -17.57 -3.30
C LYS A 124 23.77 -17.29 -4.79
N GLN A 125 23.20 -16.19 -5.29
CA GLN A 125 23.30 -15.77 -6.69
C GLN A 125 24.50 -14.84 -6.94
N GLY A 126 25.36 -14.61 -5.94
CA GLY A 126 26.59 -13.83 -6.09
C GLY A 126 26.45 -12.33 -5.79
N TYR A 127 25.27 -11.89 -5.33
CA TYR A 127 25.10 -10.52 -4.85
C TYR A 127 25.77 -10.33 -3.49
N THR A 128 26.30 -9.13 -3.24
CA THR A 128 26.89 -8.75 -1.94
C THR A 128 25.84 -8.39 -0.89
N GLU A 129 24.61 -8.08 -1.33
CA GLU A 129 23.50 -7.68 -0.49
C GLU A 129 22.14 -8.19 -1.00
N SER A 130 21.08 -7.92 -0.24
CA SER A 130 19.71 -8.30 -0.61
C SER A 130 19.19 -7.40 -1.74
N ARG A 131 18.63 -8.00 -2.78
CA ARG A 131 17.92 -7.27 -3.87
C ARG A 131 16.56 -6.69 -3.45
N LEU A 132 16.03 -7.13 -2.30
CA LEU A 132 14.79 -6.61 -1.73
C LEU A 132 15.04 -5.20 -1.13
N PRO A 133 14.45 -4.13 -1.67
CA PRO A 133 14.65 -2.78 -1.15
C PRO A 133 14.11 -2.68 0.28
N SER A 134 14.94 -2.24 1.22
CA SER A 134 14.57 -2.07 2.62
C SER A 134 13.57 -0.92 2.80
N PHE A 135 12.70 -1.03 3.81
CA PHE A 135 11.88 0.08 4.27
C PHE A 135 12.66 0.91 5.29
N THR A 136 12.67 2.24 5.11
CA THR A 136 13.15 3.15 6.14
C THR A 136 12.18 3.15 7.32
N ASP A 137 12.63 3.58 8.50
CA ASP A 137 11.75 3.63 9.67
C ASP A 137 10.60 4.61 9.49
N GLN A 138 10.83 5.69 8.74
CA GLN A 138 9.78 6.61 8.33
C GLN A 138 8.73 5.89 7.47
N GLU A 139 9.13 5.10 6.49
CA GLU A 139 8.18 4.36 5.64
C GLU A 139 7.40 3.28 6.40
N LYS A 140 8.05 2.60 7.37
CA LYS A 140 7.36 1.65 8.26
C LYS A 140 6.30 2.35 9.11
N GLU A 141 6.63 3.52 9.65
CA GLU A 141 5.69 4.35 10.40
C GLU A 141 4.53 4.85 9.53
N HIS A 142 4.80 5.12 8.24
CA HIS A 142 3.78 5.40 7.25
C HIS A 142 2.72 4.29 7.16
N GLY A 143 3.19 3.04 7.09
CA GLY A 143 2.39 1.83 7.16
C GLY A 143 1.61 1.69 8.48
N ARG A 144 2.30 1.76 9.61
CA ARG A 144 1.74 1.48 10.94
C ARG A 144 0.55 2.37 11.33
N LEU A 145 0.60 3.66 10.97
CA LEU A 145 -0.51 4.58 11.27
C LEU A 145 -1.80 4.24 10.50
N LEU A 146 -1.71 3.55 9.37
CA LEU A 146 -2.89 3.05 8.63
C LEU A 146 -3.63 1.99 9.46
N ARG A 147 -2.88 1.03 10.01
CA ARG A 147 -3.41 -0.06 10.84
C ARG A 147 -4.17 0.45 12.05
N LEU A 148 -3.57 1.35 12.84
CA LEU A 148 -4.19 1.86 14.07
C LEU A 148 -5.55 2.51 13.80
N LYS A 149 -5.69 3.26 12.70
CA LYS A 149 -6.96 3.90 12.33
C LYS A 149 -8.02 2.90 11.86
N LEU A 150 -7.62 1.80 11.23
CA LEU A 150 -8.53 0.73 10.83
C LEU A 150 -9.04 -0.07 12.04
N LEU A 151 -8.14 -0.40 12.99
CA LEU A 151 -8.51 -1.08 14.23
C LEU A 151 -9.41 -0.22 15.13
N HIS A 152 -9.10 1.07 15.30
CA HIS A 152 -9.98 1.98 16.03
C HIS A 152 -11.37 2.13 15.39
N LYS A 153 -11.48 2.10 14.05
CA LYS A 153 -12.78 2.07 13.37
C LYS A 153 -13.52 0.77 13.65
N SER A 154 -12.88 -0.40 13.58
CA SER A 154 -13.55 -1.67 13.89
C SER A 154 -14.01 -1.75 15.34
N ASP A 155 -13.22 -1.26 16.30
CA ASP A 155 -13.58 -1.26 17.71
C ASP A 155 -14.70 -0.26 18.02
N HIS A 156 -14.69 0.90 17.38
CA HIS A 156 -15.78 1.87 17.50
C HIS A 156 -17.07 1.35 16.87
N GLN A 157 -17.00 0.70 15.70
CA GLN A 157 -18.18 0.10 15.06
C GLN A 157 -18.72 -1.07 15.88
N ALA A 158 -17.85 -1.94 16.39
CA ALA A 158 -18.24 -3.06 17.26
C ALA A 158 -18.86 -2.59 18.58
N SER A 159 -18.36 -1.50 19.18
CA SER A 159 -18.95 -0.92 20.40
C SER A 159 -20.29 -0.22 20.14
N VAL A 160 -20.48 0.40 18.97
CA VAL A 160 -21.78 0.97 18.57
C VAL A 160 -22.80 -0.14 18.32
N THR A 161 -22.45 -1.19 17.57
CA THR A 161 -23.34 -2.34 17.31
C THR A 161 -23.75 -3.05 18.61
N ARG A 162 -22.83 -3.22 19.57
CA ARG A 162 -23.16 -3.75 20.92
C ARG A 162 -24.07 -2.83 21.74
N ARG A 163 -24.03 -1.52 21.51
CA ARG A 163 -24.89 -0.55 22.22
C ARG A 163 -26.26 -0.37 21.57
N THR A 164 -26.38 -0.57 20.25
CA THR A 164 -27.64 -0.39 19.52
C THR A 164 -28.45 -1.67 19.35
N GLY A 165 -27.91 -2.84 19.70
CA GLY A 165 -28.66 -4.11 19.74
C GLY A 165 -29.15 -4.62 18.39
N ILE A 166 -28.58 -4.13 17.29
CA ILE A 166 -28.92 -4.59 15.93
C ILE A 166 -27.87 -5.65 15.57
N LEU A 167 -28.24 -6.93 15.72
CA LEU A 167 -27.57 -8.07 15.10
C LEU A 167 -27.95 -8.14 13.62
#